data_AF-G8XE72-F1
#
_entry.id   AF-G8XE72-F1
#
_cell.length_a   1.000
_cell.length_b   1.000
_cell.length_c   1.000
_cell.angle_alpha   90.00
_cell.angle_beta   90.00
_cell.angle_gamma   90.00
#
_symmetry.space_group_name_H-M   'P 1'
#
loop_
_entity.id
_entity.type
_entity.pdbx_description
1 polymer ?
#
loop_
_entity_poly.entity_id
_entity_poly.type
_entity_poly.pdbx_seq_one_letter_code
_entity_poly.pdbx_strand_id
1 'polypeptide(L)'
;MASMAAGLLPAASASAAAGAAAHGSAAGALPLAPLSVTVQHADAHRGDLFVAPNGVPGRYASGVEILSPDGRHVVWSHTLPQGTQAADFRAQTYHGEPVLTWWQGTGLGALASGVDVVYDRHYRKVAEVRAGNGYTADGHEFLITRHNTALILAYAKRTADLRAIGGPADQQVIDGVVQEIDIPTGKVLFQWKAADHVPYAQSKQPLPKSATSPWDWFHINAVKEDTDGNLLIDARNTWTTYKADRRGGRVLWQLGGKHSSFTLRTAFGQKLDDAGEFFAWQHDPEPLGDGRYTVFDNESAGVANTGAGAVSELPYSRVVTFRLDPRTHRATLLRTDDQPTGLSATSQGNAQPLPGGHTLVGWGSLPYLSEFSPTGKLLFHARFPEGVNTYRAYRFDWR
;
A
#
# COMPACT_ATOMS: atom_id res chain seq x y z
N MET A 1 8.78 33.34 74.98
CA MET A 1 8.25 34.54 74.29
C MET A 1 8.66 34.46 72.83
N ALA A 2 7.74 34.81 71.91
CA ALA A 2 7.85 34.86 70.43
C ALA A 2 8.08 33.50 69.73
N SER A 3 7.11 32.90 69.02
CA SER A 3 6.33 33.29 67.83
C SER A 3 6.97 32.83 66.51
N MET A 4 6.25 31.91 65.86
CA MET A 4 6.06 31.63 64.43
C MET A 4 7.10 32.08 63.38
N ALA A 5 7.45 31.17 62.47
CA ALA A 5 6.94 31.20 61.09
C ALA A 5 7.43 29.96 60.31
N ALA A 6 6.48 29.17 59.81
CA ALA A 6 6.72 28.17 58.78
C ALA A 6 6.79 28.88 57.42
N GLY A 7 7.90 28.67 56.69
CA GLY A 7 8.07 29.12 55.32
C GLY A 7 8.41 27.91 54.44
N LEU A 8 7.40 27.38 53.75
CA LEU A 8 7.60 26.45 52.64
C LEU A 8 8.28 27.19 51.49
N LEU A 9 9.42 26.69 51.03
CA LEU A 9 10.02 27.07 49.75
C LEU A 9 9.40 26.20 48.64
N PRO A 10 8.92 26.79 47.53
CA PRO A 10 8.41 26.01 46.41
C PRO A 10 9.59 25.43 45.62
N ALA A 11 9.55 24.12 45.38
CA ALA A 11 10.40 23.46 44.41
C ALA A 11 9.99 23.92 43.00
N ALA A 12 10.84 24.73 42.37
CA ALA A 12 10.69 25.08 40.97
C ALA A 12 10.99 23.84 40.10
N SER A 13 9.93 23.19 39.62
CA SER A 13 10.01 22.19 38.57
C SER A 13 10.36 22.88 37.26
N ALA A 14 11.63 22.80 36.84
CA ALA A 14 12.05 23.19 35.51
C ALA A 14 11.49 22.18 34.49
N SER A 15 10.40 22.55 33.83
CA SER A 15 9.91 21.85 32.64
C SER A 15 10.89 22.09 31.49
N ALA A 16 11.74 21.10 31.20
CA ALA A 16 12.51 21.09 29.97
C ALA A 16 11.54 20.85 28.80
N ALA A 17 11.19 21.92 28.09
CA ALA A 17 10.53 21.82 26.80
C ALA A 17 11.51 21.14 25.82
N ALA A 18 11.21 19.90 25.45
CA ALA A 18 11.88 19.24 24.35
C ALA A 18 11.50 19.96 23.05
N GLY A 19 12.37 20.85 22.58
CA GLY A 19 12.26 21.42 21.26
C GLY A 19 12.48 20.32 20.22
N ALA A 20 11.46 20.08 19.38
CA ALA A 20 11.61 19.27 18.19
C ALA A 20 12.71 19.90 17.31
N ALA A 21 13.82 19.19 17.15
CA ALA A 21 14.89 19.61 16.27
C ALA A 21 14.44 19.40 14.82
N ALA A 22 13.90 20.46 14.20
CA ALA A 22 13.85 20.56 12.76
C ALA A 22 15.29 20.48 12.24
N HIS A 23 15.65 19.35 11.62
CA HIS A 23 16.92 19.22 10.93
C HIS A 23 16.88 20.19 9.75
N GLY A 24 17.65 21.28 9.87
CA GLY A 24 17.76 22.30 8.83
C GLY A 24 18.14 21.65 7.50
N SER A 25 17.34 21.91 6.47
CA SER A 25 17.68 21.49 5.11
C SER A 25 19.04 22.10 4.75
N ALA A 26 19.97 21.26 4.29
CA ALA A 26 21.22 21.74 3.74
C ALA A 26 20.88 22.71 2.58
N ALA A 27 21.53 23.88 2.57
CA ALA A 27 21.33 24.87 1.51
C ALA A 27 21.52 24.20 0.13
N GLY A 28 20.43 24.09 -0.65
CA GLY A 28 20.43 23.45 -1.97
C GLY A 28 19.56 22.18 -2.10
N ALA A 29 19.03 21.62 -1.02
CA ALA A 29 18.08 20.50 -1.12
C ALA A 29 16.66 20.97 -1.47
N LEU A 30 16.01 20.31 -2.45
CA LEU A 30 14.61 20.57 -2.77
C LEU A 30 13.70 20.15 -1.60
N PRO A 31 12.60 20.88 -1.32
CA PRO A 31 11.66 20.53 -0.27
C PRO A 31 10.79 19.33 -0.66
N LEU A 32 10.18 18.65 0.31
CA LEU A 32 9.04 17.77 0.04
C LEU A 32 7.80 18.60 -0.32
N ALA A 33 6.88 17.98 -1.07
CA ALA A 33 5.69 18.67 -1.54
C ALA A 33 4.68 18.89 -0.40
N PRO A 34 4.16 20.11 -0.20
CA PRO A 34 3.20 20.38 0.86
C PRO A 34 1.85 19.70 0.57
N LEU A 35 1.11 19.34 1.61
CA LEU A 35 -0.25 18.83 1.49
C LEU A 35 -1.26 19.91 1.88
N SER A 36 -2.32 20.09 1.09
CA SER A 36 -3.39 21.06 1.35
C SER A 36 -4.69 20.36 1.71
N VAL A 37 -5.16 20.52 2.94
CA VAL A 37 -6.46 20.00 3.39
C VAL A 37 -7.59 20.92 2.93
N THR A 38 -8.55 20.34 2.22
CA THR A 38 -9.71 21.05 1.63
C THR A 38 -11.03 20.70 2.33
N VAL A 39 -11.11 19.55 3.01
CA VAL A 39 -12.24 19.15 3.85
C VAL A 39 -11.70 18.60 5.17
N GLN A 40 -12.25 19.09 6.29
CA GLN A 40 -11.94 18.60 7.64
C GLN A 40 -13.21 18.68 8.50
N HIS A 41 -13.85 17.54 8.75
CA HIS A 41 -14.93 17.42 9.71
C HIS A 41 -14.39 17.10 11.11
N ALA A 42 -15.14 17.50 12.15
CA ALA A 42 -14.73 17.26 13.54
C ALA A 42 -14.66 15.76 13.89
N ASP A 43 -15.45 14.95 13.18
CA ASP A 43 -15.53 13.49 13.33
C ASP A 43 -14.41 12.75 12.59
N ALA A 44 -13.58 13.43 11.78
CA ALA A 44 -12.44 12.80 11.12
C ALA A 44 -11.41 12.32 12.17
N HIS A 45 -10.73 11.22 11.88
CA HIS A 45 -9.72 10.65 12.76
C HIS A 45 -8.58 11.66 13.00
N ARG A 46 -8.03 11.73 14.21
CA ARG A 46 -7.02 12.74 14.60
C ARG A 46 -5.58 12.23 14.60
N GLY A 47 -5.32 11.17 13.85
CA GLY A 47 -3.98 10.62 13.68
C GLY A 47 -3.18 11.48 12.70
N ASP A 48 -1.86 11.39 12.80
CA ASP A 48 -0.92 11.99 11.87
C ASP A 48 -0.96 11.26 10.51
N LEU A 49 -0.69 12.00 9.45
CA LEU A 49 -0.70 11.52 8.07
C LEU A 49 0.70 11.06 7.67
N PHE A 50 0.78 9.88 7.07
CA PHE A 50 2.00 9.27 6.59
C PHE A 50 1.96 9.21 5.08
N VAL A 51 2.87 9.91 4.44
CA VAL A 51 2.94 10.03 2.98
C VAL A 51 4.37 9.90 2.48
N ALA A 52 4.52 9.40 1.26
CA ALA A 52 5.78 9.28 0.55
C ALA A 52 5.68 10.03 -0.79
N PRO A 53 5.66 11.38 -0.79
CA PRO A 53 5.45 12.13 -2.01
C PRO A 53 6.61 11.91 -2.99
N ASN A 54 6.26 11.64 -4.24
CA ASN A 54 7.23 11.56 -5.33
C ASN A 54 7.84 12.93 -5.61
N GLY A 55 9.13 12.94 -5.92
CA GLY A 55 9.83 14.15 -6.32
C GLY A 55 9.37 14.67 -7.69
N VAL A 56 9.47 15.98 -7.87
CA VAL A 56 9.26 16.67 -9.14
C VAL A 56 10.58 17.34 -9.53
N PRO A 57 11.17 16.99 -10.69
CA PRO A 57 12.47 17.53 -11.10
C PRO A 57 12.54 19.06 -10.97
N GLY A 58 13.56 19.55 -10.25
CA GLY A 58 13.79 20.98 -10.03
C GLY A 58 12.81 21.68 -9.09
N ARG A 59 11.81 20.98 -8.52
CA ARG A 59 10.79 21.58 -7.66
C ARG A 59 10.63 20.90 -6.30
N TYR A 60 10.51 19.58 -6.27
CA TYR A 60 10.30 18.82 -5.04
C TYR A 60 11.22 17.60 -4.97
N ALA A 61 11.71 17.28 -3.78
CA ALA A 61 12.43 16.03 -3.52
C ALA A 61 11.44 14.86 -3.33
N SER A 62 11.92 13.64 -3.54
CA SER A 62 11.25 12.43 -3.06
C SER A 62 11.60 12.21 -1.59
N GLY A 63 10.69 11.61 -0.83
CA GLY A 63 10.97 11.23 0.56
C GLY A 63 9.76 10.73 1.28
N VAL A 64 9.86 10.70 2.60
CA VAL A 64 8.77 10.34 3.51
C VAL A 64 8.48 11.48 4.47
N GLU A 65 7.21 11.65 4.84
CA GLU A 65 6.77 12.73 5.70
C GLU A 65 5.62 12.30 6.60
N ILE A 66 5.73 12.67 7.88
CA ILE A 66 4.65 12.62 8.87
C ILE A 66 4.12 14.05 9.02
N LEU A 67 2.86 14.24 8.67
CA LEU A 67 2.17 15.52 8.81
C LEU A 67 1.16 15.44 9.95
N SER A 68 0.95 16.57 10.64
CA SER A 68 -0.11 16.71 11.64
C SER A 68 -1.48 16.37 11.05
N PRO A 69 -2.50 16.11 11.88
CA PRO A 69 -3.80 15.64 11.40
C PRO A 69 -4.53 16.61 10.46
N ASP A 70 -4.18 17.90 10.54
CA ASP A 70 -4.66 18.99 9.68
C ASP A 70 -3.77 19.29 8.46
N GLY A 71 -2.70 18.51 8.28
CA GLY A 71 -1.73 18.62 7.19
C GLY A 71 -0.83 19.86 7.23
N ARG A 72 -0.88 20.68 8.29
CA ARG A 72 -0.21 22.00 8.34
C ARG A 72 1.19 21.98 8.91
N HIS A 73 1.50 20.99 9.75
CA HIS A 73 2.78 20.90 10.44
C HIS A 73 3.49 19.61 10.07
N VAL A 74 4.76 19.72 9.73
CA VAL A 74 5.64 18.56 9.54
C VAL A 74 6.07 18.08 10.91
N VAL A 75 5.62 16.89 11.32
CA VAL A 75 6.04 16.24 12.56
C VAL A 75 7.47 15.70 12.38
N TRP A 76 7.71 15.03 11.25
CA TRP A 76 9.01 14.54 10.86
C TRP A 76 9.07 14.32 9.35
N SER A 77 10.25 14.47 8.75
CA SER A 77 10.47 14.16 7.34
C SER A 77 11.87 13.63 7.09
N HIS A 78 11.99 12.86 6.01
CA HIS A 78 13.25 12.34 5.50
C HIS A 78 13.26 12.39 3.98
N THR A 79 14.06 13.29 3.41
CA THR A 79 14.30 13.38 1.98
C THR A 79 15.27 12.29 1.53
N LEU A 80 15.01 11.71 0.35
CA LEU A 80 15.90 10.72 -0.24
C LEU A 80 16.87 11.34 -1.26
N PRO A 81 18.00 10.66 -1.55
CA PRO A 81 18.93 11.08 -2.60
C PRO A 81 18.23 11.24 -3.96
N GLN A 82 18.74 12.18 -4.78
CA GLN A 82 18.24 12.41 -6.13
C GLN A 82 18.26 11.10 -6.95
N GLY A 83 17.17 10.85 -7.69
CA GLY A 83 17.01 9.65 -8.50
C GLY A 83 16.44 8.45 -7.75
N THR A 84 16.22 8.56 -6.44
CA THR A 84 15.52 7.55 -5.64
C THR A 84 14.12 8.03 -5.25
N GLN A 85 13.27 7.08 -4.89
CA GLN A 85 11.90 7.30 -4.43
C GLN A 85 11.61 6.44 -3.20
N ALA A 86 10.58 6.83 -2.45
CA ALA A 86 10.05 6.06 -1.32
C ALA A 86 8.67 5.51 -1.67
N ALA A 87 8.30 4.38 -1.09
CA ALA A 87 6.96 3.83 -1.17
C ALA A 87 6.60 3.11 0.13
N ASP A 88 5.29 2.86 0.32
CA ASP A 88 4.74 2.12 1.47
C ASP A 88 5.16 2.69 2.84
N PHE A 89 5.23 4.02 2.97
CA PHE A 89 5.61 4.68 4.23
C PHE A 89 4.48 4.63 5.26
N ARG A 90 4.71 3.92 6.37
CA ARG A 90 3.73 3.73 7.45
C ARG A 90 4.38 3.47 8.79
N ALA A 91 3.59 3.60 9.86
CA ALA A 91 3.93 3.06 11.16
C ALA A 91 3.59 1.56 11.22
N GLN A 92 4.46 0.77 11.84
CA GLN A 92 4.27 -0.66 12.13
C GLN A 92 4.77 -0.97 13.55
N THR A 93 4.69 -2.23 13.95
CA THR A 93 5.23 -2.71 15.23
C THR A 93 6.37 -3.69 14.99
N TYR A 94 7.50 -3.50 15.66
CA TYR A 94 8.64 -4.42 15.64
C TYR A 94 9.14 -4.67 17.06
N HIS A 95 9.15 -5.93 17.49
CA HIS A 95 9.44 -6.36 18.86
C HIS A 95 8.62 -5.64 19.93
N GLY A 96 7.35 -5.34 19.62
CA GLY A 96 6.43 -4.66 20.53
C GLY A 96 6.57 -3.14 20.57
N GLU A 97 7.55 -2.58 19.85
CA GLU A 97 7.79 -1.13 19.80
C GLU A 97 7.27 -0.54 18.48
N PRO A 98 6.73 0.69 18.50
CA PRO A 98 6.34 1.39 17.28
C PRO A 98 7.58 1.74 16.44
N VAL A 99 7.50 1.48 15.15
CA VAL A 99 8.54 1.77 14.16
C VAL A 99 7.96 2.42 12.92
N LEU A 100 8.79 3.20 12.23
CA LEU A 100 8.53 3.71 10.90
C LEU A 100 9.14 2.77 9.88
N THR A 101 8.43 2.54 8.79
CA THR A 101 8.87 1.64 7.71
C THR A 101 8.58 2.24 6.36
N TRP A 102 9.46 2.04 5.40
CA TRP A 102 9.21 2.30 3.97
C TRP A 102 10.18 1.49 3.12
N TRP A 103 9.83 1.31 1.86
CA TRP A 103 10.77 0.93 0.82
C TRP A 103 11.45 2.17 0.24
N GLN A 104 12.75 2.08 -0.06
CA GLN A 104 13.47 3.11 -0.82
C GLN A 104 14.37 2.52 -1.90
N GLY A 105 14.39 3.16 -3.07
CA GLY A 105 15.20 2.69 -4.20
C GLY A 105 14.89 3.40 -5.51
N THR A 106 15.21 2.73 -6.62
CA THR A 106 14.94 3.19 -7.99
C THR A 106 13.96 2.26 -8.69
N GLY A 107 13.06 2.83 -9.50
CA GLY A 107 12.05 2.05 -10.22
C GLY A 107 11.00 1.43 -9.30
N LEU A 108 10.09 0.66 -9.89
CA LEU A 108 9.09 -0.17 -9.21
C LEU A 108 8.82 -1.42 -10.07
N GLY A 109 8.20 -2.43 -9.47
CA GLY A 109 7.86 -3.69 -10.11
C GLY A 109 9.10 -4.44 -10.59
N ALA A 110 9.05 -4.96 -11.81
CA ALA A 110 10.18 -5.69 -12.44
C ALA A 110 11.45 -4.85 -12.66
N LEU A 111 11.39 -3.54 -12.44
CA LEU A 111 12.52 -2.61 -12.56
C LEU A 111 13.04 -2.16 -11.19
N ALA A 112 12.41 -2.58 -10.10
CA ALA A 112 12.75 -2.14 -8.76
C ALA A 112 14.18 -2.55 -8.39
N SER A 113 14.92 -1.59 -7.83
CA SER A 113 16.16 -1.83 -7.13
C SER A 113 16.17 -1.01 -5.84
N GLY A 114 15.93 -1.64 -4.70
CA GLY A 114 15.80 -0.96 -3.43
C GLY A 114 15.89 -1.89 -2.23
N VAL A 115 15.63 -1.29 -1.08
CA VAL A 115 15.62 -1.95 0.23
C VAL A 115 14.50 -1.40 1.08
N ASP A 116 14.04 -2.22 2.00
CA ASP A 116 13.09 -1.84 3.03
C ASP A 116 13.86 -1.39 4.27
N VAL A 117 13.45 -0.29 4.89
CA VAL A 117 14.13 0.25 6.06
C VAL A 117 13.19 0.40 7.24
N VAL A 118 13.72 0.17 8.44
CA VAL A 118 12.99 0.28 9.71
C VAL A 118 13.67 1.32 10.57
N TYR A 119 12.90 2.29 11.04
CA TYR A 119 13.35 3.36 11.92
C TYR A 119 12.58 3.30 13.25
N ASP A 120 13.27 3.53 14.36
CA ASP A 120 12.63 3.60 15.67
C ASP A 120 11.87 4.91 15.88
N ARG A 121 11.14 5.02 17.00
CA ARG A 121 10.43 6.25 17.41
C ARG A 121 11.34 7.48 17.63
N HIS A 122 12.65 7.30 17.69
CA HIS A 122 13.63 8.39 17.79
C HIS A 122 14.24 8.73 16.42
N TYR A 123 13.62 8.24 15.34
CA TYR A 123 14.01 8.47 13.95
C TYR A 123 15.42 7.96 13.61
N ARG A 124 15.84 6.86 14.23
CA ARG A 124 17.11 6.19 13.94
C ARG A 124 16.83 4.90 13.17
N LYS A 125 17.57 4.66 12.09
CA LYS A 125 17.52 3.40 11.36
C LYS A 125 17.98 2.26 12.29
N VAL A 126 17.12 1.26 12.49
CA VAL A 126 17.38 0.10 13.35
C VAL A 126 17.46 -1.21 12.57
N ALA A 127 16.88 -1.27 11.36
CA ALA A 127 17.03 -2.41 10.47
C ALA A 127 16.96 -2.02 8.99
N GLU A 128 17.47 -2.91 8.16
CA GLU A 128 17.33 -2.90 6.70
C GLU A 128 16.97 -4.33 6.27
N VAL A 129 15.90 -4.48 5.50
CA VAL A 129 15.45 -5.75 4.97
C VAL A 129 15.72 -5.76 3.47
N ARG A 130 16.27 -6.89 2.99
CA ARG A 130 16.59 -7.14 1.59
C ARG A 130 15.91 -8.42 1.16
N ALA A 131 15.49 -8.47 -0.10
CA ALA A 131 15.12 -9.73 -0.71
C ALA A 131 16.32 -10.68 -0.78
N GLY A 132 16.09 -11.95 -0.47
CA GLY A 132 17.09 -12.99 -0.56
C GLY A 132 17.09 -13.69 -1.92
N ASN A 133 17.85 -14.77 -2.07
CA ASN A 133 17.87 -15.64 -3.26
C ASN A 133 18.17 -14.93 -4.60
N GLY A 134 18.91 -13.82 -4.58
CA GLY A 134 19.29 -13.05 -5.77
C GLY A 134 18.21 -12.12 -6.31
N TYR A 135 17.13 -11.92 -5.56
CA TYR A 135 16.09 -10.93 -5.86
C TYR A 135 16.44 -9.57 -5.28
N THR A 136 15.70 -8.54 -5.70
CA THR A 136 15.69 -7.22 -5.07
C THR A 136 14.30 -6.92 -4.52
N ALA A 137 14.25 -6.27 -3.36
CA ALA A 137 12.98 -5.85 -2.76
C ALA A 137 12.32 -4.79 -3.64
N ASP A 138 11.02 -4.94 -3.83
CA ASP A 138 10.16 -4.05 -4.59
C ASP A 138 9.30 -3.19 -3.65
N GLY A 139 9.00 -1.96 -4.09
CA GLY A 139 8.32 -0.96 -3.25
C GLY A 139 6.81 -1.07 -3.14
N HIS A 140 6.19 -2.13 -3.65
CA HIS A 140 4.74 -2.28 -3.55
C HIS A 140 4.27 -2.69 -2.15
N GLU A 141 5.07 -3.44 -1.38
CA GLU A 141 4.69 -3.84 -0.01
C GLU A 141 5.91 -4.13 0.87
N PHE A 142 5.89 -3.58 2.09
CA PHE A 142 6.75 -3.97 3.19
C PHE A 142 5.94 -4.10 4.48
N LEU A 143 5.64 -5.33 4.91
CA LEU A 143 4.83 -5.62 6.09
C LEU A 143 5.64 -6.39 7.14
N ILE A 144 5.78 -5.83 8.34
CA ILE A 144 6.29 -6.53 9.51
C ILE A 144 5.15 -7.36 10.11
N THR A 145 5.38 -8.67 10.18
CA THR A 145 4.39 -9.62 10.68
C THR A 145 4.34 -9.60 12.20
N ARG A 146 3.27 -10.19 12.77
CA ARG A 146 3.19 -10.42 14.23
C ARG A 146 4.32 -11.29 14.79
N HIS A 147 5.06 -11.98 13.93
CA HIS A 147 6.20 -12.83 14.28
C HIS A 147 7.55 -12.08 14.23
N ASN A 148 7.54 -10.76 13.98
CA ASN A 148 8.74 -9.92 13.79
C ASN A 148 9.61 -10.35 12.59
N THR A 149 8.96 -10.92 11.57
CA THR A 149 9.53 -11.17 10.24
C THR A 149 8.96 -10.14 9.25
N ALA A 150 9.52 -10.06 8.05
CA ALA A 150 9.07 -9.13 7.02
C ALA A 150 8.48 -9.88 5.82
N LEU A 151 7.23 -9.59 5.48
CA LEU A 151 6.66 -9.91 4.18
C LEU A 151 7.00 -8.80 3.19
N ILE A 152 7.66 -9.16 2.10
CA ILE A 152 8.09 -8.25 1.04
C ILE A 152 7.75 -8.82 -0.33
N LEU A 153 7.71 -7.92 -1.32
CA LEU A 153 7.54 -8.29 -2.71
C LEU A 153 8.85 -8.20 -3.47
N ALA A 154 8.95 -9.02 -4.52
CA ALA A 154 10.03 -8.99 -5.49
C ALA A 154 9.54 -9.49 -6.84
N TYR A 155 10.37 -9.30 -7.86
CA TYR A 155 10.07 -9.70 -9.23
C TYR A 155 11.26 -10.43 -9.86
N ALA A 156 10.99 -11.37 -10.75
CA ALA A 156 12.01 -12.00 -11.58
C ALA A 156 11.59 -12.06 -13.05
N LYS A 157 12.55 -11.80 -13.93
CA LYS A 157 12.41 -12.14 -15.36
C LYS A 157 12.71 -13.62 -15.54
N ARG A 158 11.83 -14.32 -16.25
CA ARG A 158 11.95 -15.75 -16.58
C ARG A 158 11.54 -15.98 -18.02
N THR A 159 11.72 -17.22 -18.48
CA THR A 159 11.17 -17.72 -19.73
C THR A 159 10.12 -18.79 -19.43
N ALA A 160 8.99 -18.77 -20.14
CA ALA A 160 7.89 -19.72 -19.98
C ALA A 160 7.34 -20.21 -21.32
N ASP A 161 6.84 -21.44 -21.34
CA ASP A 161 6.12 -22.00 -22.47
C ASP A 161 4.65 -21.57 -22.44
N LEU A 162 4.27 -20.70 -23.37
CA LEU A 162 2.92 -20.16 -23.47
C LEU A 162 2.14 -20.69 -24.67
N ARG A 163 2.58 -21.78 -25.30
CA ARG A 163 1.88 -22.38 -26.45
C ARG A 163 0.42 -22.71 -26.15
N ALA A 164 0.12 -23.10 -24.92
CA ALA A 164 -1.24 -23.43 -24.47
C ALA A 164 -2.21 -22.23 -24.52
N ILE A 165 -1.71 -20.99 -24.56
CA ILE A 165 -2.51 -19.76 -24.64
C ILE A 165 -2.22 -18.97 -25.92
N GLY A 166 -1.63 -19.62 -26.94
CA GLY A 166 -1.33 -19.02 -28.24
C GLY A 166 -0.03 -18.20 -28.29
N GLY A 167 0.80 -18.27 -27.25
CA GLY A 167 2.12 -17.64 -27.20
C GLY A 167 3.26 -18.56 -27.67
N PRO A 168 4.50 -18.06 -27.67
CA PRO A 168 5.69 -18.85 -28.00
C PRO A 168 6.09 -19.81 -26.86
N ALA A 169 6.93 -20.80 -27.16
CA ALA A 169 7.43 -21.77 -26.18
C ALA A 169 8.48 -21.20 -25.21
N ASP A 170 8.99 -20.00 -25.52
CA ASP A 170 10.08 -19.34 -24.83
C ASP A 170 9.77 -17.85 -24.57
N GLN A 171 8.53 -17.52 -24.24
CA GLN A 171 8.13 -16.15 -23.89
C GLN A 171 8.89 -15.67 -22.65
N GLN A 172 9.51 -14.50 -22.71
CA GLN A 172 9.97 -13.79 -21.52
C GLN A 172 8.77 -13.32 -20.71
N VAL A 173 8.76 -13.62 -19.41
CA VAL A 173 7.71 -13.23 -18.46
C VAL A 173 8.32 -12.54 -17.24
N ILE A 174 7.53 -11.69 -16.62
CA ILE A 174 7.79 -11.11 -15.30
C ILE A 174 6.98 -11.91 -14.29
N ASP A 175 7.66 -12.53 -13.34
CA ASP A 175 7.07 -13.38 -12.31
C ASP A 175 7.10 -12.66 -10.97
N GLY A 176 5.94 -12.58 -10.31
CA GLY A 176 5.77 -11.96 -9.00
C GLY A 176 6.18 -12.91 -7.88
N VAL A 177 6.87 -12.39 -6.87
CA VAL A 177 7.40 -13.17 -5.76
C VAL A 177 7.04 -12.52 -4.42
N VAL A 178 6.58 -13.34 -3.48
CA VAL A 178 6.49 -12.99 -2.05
C VAL A 178 7.66 -13.65 -1.33
N GLN A 179 8.31 -12.92 -0.43
CA GLN A 179 9.23 -13.51 0.54
C GLN A 179 8.81 -13.15 1.96
N GLU A 180 8.96 -14.11 2.88
CA GLU A 180 9.02 -13.83 4.31
C GLU A 180 10.49 -13.87 4.74
N ILE A 181 10.99 -12.77 5.28
CA ILE A 181 12.39 -12.58 5.68
C ILE A 181 12.48 -12.50 7.20
N ASP A 182 13.42 -13.24 7.77
CA ASP A 182 13.87 -13.00 9.14
C ASP A 182 14.65 -11.68 9.18
N ILE A 183 14.09 -10.64 9.82
CA ILE A 183 14.65 -9.29 9.80
C ILE A 183 16.09 -9.25 10.36
N PRO A 184 16.42 -9.89 11.50
CA PRO A 184 17.78 -9.84 12.05
C PRO A 184 18.84 -10.54 11.19
N THR A 185 18.51 -11.68 10.60
CA THR A 185 19.50 -12.51 9.88
C THR A 185 19.48 -12.35 8.36
N GLY A 186 18.41 -11.76 7.81
CA GLY A 186 18.18 -11.68 6.36
C GLY A 186 17.82 -13.02 5.71
N LYS A 187 17.54 -14.06 6.50
CA LYS A 187 17.20 -15.39 5.99
C LYS A 187 15.81 -15.40 5.38
N VAL A 188 15.68 -15.95 4.17
CA VAL A 188 14.38 -16.27 3.56
C VAL A 188 13.76 -17.45 4.30
N LEU A 189 12.63 -17.22 4.97
CA LEU A 189 11.86 -18.22 5.71
C LEU A 189 10.78 -18.87 4.84
N PHE A 190 10.21 -18.10 3.92
CA PHE A 190 9.19 -18.53 2.97
C PHE A 190 9.38 -17.79 1.65
N GLN A 191 9.07 -18.45 0.53
CA GLN A 191 9.08 -17.84 -0.79
C GLN A 191 7.96 -18.45 -1.65
N TRP A 192 7.15 -17.58 -2.24
CA TRP A 192 6.05 -17.93 -3.13
C TRP A 192 6.26 -17.27 -4.48
N LYS A 193 6.06 -17.99 -5.57
CA LYS A 193 6.21 -17.46 -6.94
C LYS A 193 4.92 -17.64 -7.70
N ALA A 194 4.41 -16.59 -8.34
CA ALA A 194 3.13 -16.64 -9.01
C ALA A 194 3.02 -17.79 -10.03
N ALA A 195 4.07 -18.00 -10.83
CA ALA A 195 4.10 -19.05 -11.86
C ALA A 195 3.99 -20.49 -11.31
N ASP A 196 4.33 -20.73 -10.04
CA ASP A 196 4.22 -22.05 -9.42
C ASP A 196 2.76 -22.38 -9.00
N HIS A 197 1.89 -21.37 -8.95
CA HIS A 197 0.57 -21.48 -8.32
C HIS A 197 -0.60 -20.98 -9.18
N VAL A 198 -0.36 -20.05 -10.10
CA VAL A 198 -1.40 -19.42 -10.91
C VAL A 198 -1.10 -19.62 -12.40
N PRO A 199 -2.03 -20.19 -13.19
CA PRO A 199 -1.83 -20.35 -14.62
C PRO A 199 -1.71 -19.00 -15.35
N TYR A 200 -0.76 -18.90 -16.28
CA TYR A 200 -0.60 -17.73 -17.17
C TYR A 200 -1.90 -17.32 -17.89
N ALA A 201 -2.75 -18.29 -18.22
CA ALA A 201 -4.05 -18.06 -18.86
C ALA A 201 -4.99 -17.15 -18.06
N GLN A 202 -4.79 -17.03 -16.74
CA GLN A 202 -5.59 -16.16 -15.89
C GLN A 202 -5.31 -14.66 -16.13
N SER A 203 -4.16 -14.32 -16.72
CA SER A 203 -3.82 -12.93 -17.04
C SER A 203 -4.89 -12.26 -17.91
N LYS A 204 -5.26 -11.05 -17.55
CA LYS A 204 -6.10 -10.15 -18.34
C LYS A 204 -5.27 -9.32 -19.32
N GLN A 205 -3.93 -9.38 -19.25
CA GLN A 205 -3.08 -8.73 -20.26
C GLN A 205 -3.11 -9.50 -21.57
N PRO A 206 -3.12 -8.79 -22.72
CA PRO A 206 -2.81 -9.43 -23.99
C PRO A 206 -1.37 -9.94 -23.98
N LEU A 207 -1.11 -11.03 -24.73
CA LEU A 207 0.26 -11.46 -24.98
C LEU A 207 1.02 -10.37 -25.75
N PRO A 208 2.31 -10.17 -25.47
CA PRO A 208 3.12 -9.22 -26.21
C PRO A 208 3.32 -9.71 -27.66
N LYS A 209 3.61 -8.78 -28.57
CA LYS A 209 3.90 -9.11 -29.98
C LYS A 209 5.21 -9.88 -30.17
N SER A 210 6.15 -9.77 -29.22
CA SER A 210 7.47 -10.40 -29.28
C SER A 210 7.71 -11.27 -28.06
N ALA A 211 8.28 -12.46 -28.29
CA ALA A 211 8.75 -13.37 -27.25
C ALA A 211 9.80 -12.75 -26.32
N THR A 212 10.57 -11.78 -26.83
CA THR A 212 11.66 -11.12 -26.09
C THR A 212 11.20 -9.90 -25.30
N SER A 213 9.94 -9.49 -25.42
CA SER A 213 9.35 -8.46 -24.57
C SER A 213 8.83 -9.11 -23.29
N PRO A 214 9.41 -8.85 -22.11
CA PRO A 214 8.93 -9.44 -20.86
C PRO A 214 7.45 -9.14 -20.64
N TRP A 215 6.64 -10.20 -20.53
CA TRP A 215 5.21 -10.09 -20.29
C TRP A 215 4.91 -10.04 -18.81
N ASP A 216 4.41 -8.90 -18.34
CA ASP A 216 3.91 -8.75 -16.97
C ASP A 216 2.50 -9.30 -16.85
N TRP A 217 2.40 -10.61 -16.65
CA TRP A 217 1.13 -11.32 -16.68
C TRP A 217 0.39 -11.31 -15.33
N PHE A 218 1.10 -11.09 -14.23
CA PHE A 218 0.57 -11.20 -12.87
C PHE A 218 0.54 -9.87 -12.14
N HIS A 219 1.64 -9.12 -12.16
CA HIS A 219 1.83 -7.83 -11.48
C HIS A 219 1.38 -7.86 -10.00
N ILE A 220 2.22 -8.44 -9.15
CA ILE A 220 1.96 -8.54 -7.70
C ILE A 220 2.15 -7.19 -7.00
N ASN A 221 1.13 -6.67 -6.33
CA ASN A 221 1.17 -5.31 -5.78
C ASN A 221 0.82 -5.23 -4.29
N ALA A 222 0.48 -6.34 -3.64
CA ALA A 222 0.30 -6.39 -2.20
C ALA A 222 0.47 -7.82 -1.66
N VAL A 223 0.91 -7.91 -0.41
CA VAL A 223 0.80 -9.11 0.41
C VAL A 223 0.46 -8.74 1.86
N LYS A 224 -0.54 -9.40 2.44
CA LYS A 224 -0.99 -9.16 3.82
C LYS A 224 -1.14 -10.45 4.61
N GLU A 225 -1.05 -10.37 5.93
CA GLU A 225 -1.54 -11.43 6.82
C GLU A 225 -3.06 -11.31 6.95
N ASP A 226 -3.80 -12.37 6.62
CA ASP A 226 -5.22 -12.47 6.96
C ASP A 226 -5.37 -12.83 8.46
N THR A 227 -6.58 -12.68 8.98
CA THR A 227 -6.98 -12.95 10.37
C THR A 227 -6.72 -14.38 10.85
N ASP A 228 -6.64 -15.35 9.94
CA ASP A 228 -6.30 -16.74 10.26
C ASP A 228 -4.80 -17.08 10.09
N GLY A 229 -3.96 -16.08 9.79
CA GLY A 229 -2.52 -16.21 9.62
C GLY A 229 -2.07 -16.70 8.23
N ASN A 230 -3.00 -16.93 7.32
CA ASN A 230 -2.69 -17.15 5.90
C ASN A 230 -2.39 -15.81 5.20
N LEU A 231 -1.98 -15.88 3.93
CA LEU A 231 -1.58 -14.69 3.18
C LEU A 231 -2.68 -14.27 2.21
N LEU A 232 -2.99 -12.98 2.16
CA LEU A 232 -3.65 -12.36 1.01
C LEU A 232 -2.57 -11.88 0.05
N ILE A 233 -2.70 -12.21 -1.23
CA ILE A 233 -1.78 -11.82 -2.30
C ILE A 233 -2.62 -11.16 -3.39
N ASP A 234 -2.25 -9.95 -3.78
CA ASP A 234 -2.99 -9.20 -4.80
C ASP A 234 -2.23 -9.15 -6.12
N ALA A 235 -2.98 -9.31 -7.21
CA ALA A 235 -2.44 -9.33 -8.55
C ALA A 235 -3.26 -8.43 -9.46
N ARG A 236 -2.63 -7.33 -9.84
CA ARG A 236 -3.24 -6.29 -10.65
C ARG A 236 -3.58 -6.77 -12.05
N ASN A 237 -2.79 -7.67 -12.64
CA ASN A 237 -2.94 -8.05 -14.05
C ASN A 237 -3.81 -9.29 -14.27
N THR A 238 -4.27 -9.94 -13.19
CA THR A 238 -5.32 -10.97 -13.24
C THR A 238 -6.67 -10.46 -12.75
N TRP A 239 -6.71 -9.25 -12.17
CA TRP A 239 -7.85 -8.67 -11.43
C TRP A 239 -8.30 -9.59 -10.31
N THR A 240 -7.35 -10.06 -9.51
CA THR A 240 -7.63 -11.09 -8.51
C THR A 240 -6.85 -10.87 -7.23
N THR A 241 -7.57 -10.99 -6.11
CA THR A 241 -6.98 -11.23 -4.80
C THR A 241 -7.03 -12.73 -4.49
N TYR A 242 -5.89 -13.29 -4.10
CA TYR A 242 -5.72 -14.70 -3.75
C TYR A 242 -5.51 -14.83 -2.25
N LYS A 243 -6.08 -15.87 -1.64
CA LYS A 243 -5.63 -16.34 -0.33
C LYS A 243 -4.75 -17.55 -0.50
N ALA A 244 -3.53 -17.50 0.03
CA ALA A 244 -2.56 -18.58 -0.01
C ALA A 244 -2.28 -19.13 1.41
N ASP A 245 -2.17 -20.45 1.51
CA ASP A 245 -1.68 -21.11 2.71
C ASP A 245 -0.24 -20.69 3.01
N ARG A 246 0.04 -20.21 4.22
CA ARG A 246 1.37 -19.70 4.57
C ARG A 246 2.45 -20.80 4.59
N ARG A 247 2.08 -22.07 4.78
CA ARG A 247 3.06 -23.16 4.91
C ARG A 247 3.55 -23.64 3.55
N GLY A 248 2.63 -23.97 2.66
CA GLY A 248 2.91 -24.57 1.37
C GLY A 248 2.64 -23.67 0.16
N GLY A 249 2.09 -22.47 0.36
CA GLY A 249 1.81 -21.54 -0.72
C GLY A 249 0.58 -21.89 -1.58
N ARG A 250 -0.15 -22.95 -1.25
CA ARG A 250 -1.33 -23.36 -2.02
C ARG A 250 -2.41 -22.27 -1.98
N VAL A 251 -2.93 -21.87 -3.14
CA VAL A 251 -4.10 -21.00 -3.23
C VAL A 251 -5.32 -21.72 -2.63
N LEU A 252 -5.89 -21.13 -1.59
CA LEU A 252 -7.07 -21.62 -0.86
C LEU A 252 -8.36 -21.12 -1.52
N TRP A 253 -8.36 -19.86 -1.94
CA TRP A 253 -9.42 -19.27 -2.76
C TRP A 253 -8.86 -18.10 -3.56
N GLN A 254 -9.60 -17.71 -4.59
CA GLN A 254 -9.34 -16.51 -5.37
C GLN A 254 -10.66 -15.75 -5.59
N LEU A 255 -10.63 -14.42 -5.57
CA LEU A 255 -11.79 -13.56 -5.81
C LEU A 255 -11.52 -12.64 -6.99
N GLY A 256 -12.47 -12.58 -7.91
CA GLY A 256 -12.36 -11.83 -9.16
C GLY A 256 -11.65 -12.60 -10.26
N GLY A 257 -11.38 -11.90 -11.36
CA GLY A 257 -10.66 -12.43 -12.51
C GLY A 257 -11.36 -13.59 -13.21
N LYS A 258 -10.61 -14.37 -14.00
CA LYS A 258 -11.21 -15.42 -14.86
C LYS A 258 -11.70 -16.67 -14.11
N HIS A 259 -11.32 -16.84 -12.84
CA HIS A 259 -11.53 -18.09 -12.09
C HIS A 259 -11.93 -17.85 -10.62
N SER A 260 -12.76 -16.83 -10.36
CA SER A 260 -13.27 -16.56 -9.01
C SER A 260 -13.85 -17.84 -8.35
N SER A 261 -13.47 -18.08 -7.10
CA SER A 261 -13.98 -19.17 -6.25
C SER A 261 -15.37 -18.89 -5.69
N PHE A 262 -15.91 -17.70 -5.96
CA PHE A 262 -17.15 -17.20 -5.38
C PHE A 262 -18.09 -16.68 -6.46
N THR A 263 -19.38 -16.94 -6.26
CA THR A 263 -20.43 -16.28 -7.03
C THR A 263 -20.67 -14.89 -6.45
N LEU A 264 -20.57 -13.86 -7.29
CA LEU A 264 -20.73 -12.48 -6.87
C LEU A 264 -22.20 -12.10 -6.63
N ARG A 265 -22.44 -11.32 -5.58
CA ARG A 265 -23.73 -10.74 -5.19
C ARG A 265 -23.50 -9.31 -4.74
N THR A 266 -24.56 -8.51 -4.76
CA THR A 266 -24.54 -7.14 -4.25
C THR A 266 -25.54 -6.99 -3.12
N ALA A 267 -25.18 -6.20 -2.11
CA ALA A 267 -26.14 -5.68 -1.16
C ALA A 267 -27.07 -4.66 -1.86
N PHE A 268 -28.20 -4.34 -1.22
CA PHE A 268 -29.14 -3.37 -1.77
C PHE A 268 -28.46 -2.03 -2.06
N GLY A 269 -28.68 -1.49 -3.27
CA GLY A 269 -28.09 -0.23 -3.72
C GLY A 269 -26.66 -0.32 -4.24
N GLN A 270 -25.99 -1.46 -4.12
CA GLN A 270 -24.63 -1.68 -4.63
C GLN A 270 -24.64 -2.25 -6.05
N LYS A 271 -23.62 -1.92 -6.84
CA LYS A 271 -23.46 -2.34 -8.24
C LYS A 271 -22.04 -2.83 -8.52
N LEU A 272 -21.96 -3.86 -9.35
CA LEU A 272 -20.73 -4.33 -9.96
C LEU A 272 -20.23 -3.29 -10.98
N ASP A 273 -18.98 -3.42 -11.41
CA ASP A 273 -18.43 -2.66 -12.54
C ASP A 273 -19.04 -3.06 -13.89
N ASP A 274 -18.61 -2.42 -14.98
CA ASP A 274 -19.10 -2.70 -16.34
C ASP A 274 -18.69 -4.10 -16.84
N ALA A 275 -17.66 -4.72 -16.23
CA ALA A 275 -17.24 -6.10 -16.50
C ALA A 275 -18.02 -7.13 -15.66
N GLY A 276 -18.87 -6.70 -14.74
CA GLY A 276 -19.62 -7.56 -13.82
C GLY A 276 -18.77 -8.12 -12.67
N GLU A 277 -17.72 -7.43 -12.27
CA GLU A 277 -16.82 -7.79 -11.18
C GLU A 277 -16.95 -6.82 -9.98
N PHE A 278 -16.29 -7.14 -8.86
CA PHE A 278 -16.19 -6.23 -7.72
C PHE A 278 -15.15 -5.14 -7.90
N PHE A 279 -14.13 -5.42 -8.71
CA PHE A 279 -12.98 -4.56 -8.91
C PHE A 279 -12.20 -5.01 -10.14
N ALA A 280 -11.43 -4.07 -10.70
CA ALA A 280 -10.45 -4.31 -11.73
C ALA A 280 -9.19 -3.49 -11.47
N TRP A 281 -8.02 -4.07 -11.79
CA TRP A 281 -6.72 -3.41 -11.64
C TRP A 281 -6.38 -2.94 -10.20
N GLN A 282 -7.00 -3.60 -9.22
CA GLN A 282 -7.05 -3.25 -7.82
C GLN A 282 -5.69 -3.28 -7.11
N HIS A 283 -5.62 -2.65 -5.94
CA HIS A 283 -4.46 -2.62 -5.04
C HIS A 283 -4.89 -2.81 -3.58
N ASP A 284 -3.95 -3.32 -2.80
CA ASP A 284 -3.95 -3.26 -1.33
C ASP A 284 -5.22 -3.83 -0.66
N PRO A 285 -5.50 -5.14 -0.81
CA PRO A 285 -6.60 -5.77 -0.11
C PRO A 285 -6.29 -5.86 1.39
N GLU A 286 -7.19 -5.35 2.22
CA GLU A 286 -7.05 -5.32 3.68
C GLU A 286 -8.12 -6.20 4.34
N PRO A 287 -7.73 -7.13 5.24
CA PRO A 287 -8.69 -7.92 5.99
C PRO A 287 -9.36 -7.08 7.08
N LEU A 288 -10.68 -7.14 7.17
CA LEU A 288 -11.48 -6.42 8.17
C LEU A 288 -12.03 -7.34 9.28
N GLY A 289 -11.77 -8.65 9.19
CA GLY A 289 -12.32 -9.68 10.08
C GLY A 289 -13.72 -10.14 9.69
N ASP A 290 -14.14 -11.27 10.26
CA ASP A 290 -15.44 -11.91 9.99
C ASP A 290 -15.73 -12.17 8.50
N GLY A 291 -14.68 -12.54 7.75
CA GLY A 291 -14.74 -12.77 6.31
C GLY A 291 -15.00 -11.51 5.48
N ARG A 292 -14.84 -10.30 6.07
CA ARG A 292 -14.90 -9.02 5.36
C ARG A 292 -13.51 -8.57 4.96
N TYR A 293 -13.45 -7.93 3.80
CA TYR A 293 -12.24 -7.35 3.24
C TYR A 293 -12.60 -6.03 2.56
N THR A 294 -11.60 -5.16 2.43
CA THR A 294 -11.68 -4.00 1.55
C THR A 294 -10.51 -4.00 0.58
N VAL A 295 -10.67 -3.36 -0.57
CA VAL A 295 -9.59 -3.19 -1.55
C VAL A 295 -9.74 -1.84 -2.22
N PHE A 296 -8.62 -1.23 -2.61
CA PHE A 296 -8.61 -0.06 -3.46
C PHE A 296 -8.82 -0.49 -4.90
N ASP A 297 -9.91 -0.05 -5.50
CA ASP A 297 -10.36 -0.46 -6.83
C ASP A 297 -10.08 0.66 -7.82
N ASN A 298 -9.01 0.47 -8.59
CA ASN A 298 -8.55 1.45 -9.57
C ASN A 298 -9.54 1.61 -10.72
N GLU A 299 -10.17 0.50 -11.13
CA GLU A 299 -11.06 0.37 -12.28
C GLU A 299 -10.42 0.71 -13.63
N SER A 300 -9.14 1.06 -13.67
CA SER A 300 -8.48 1.53 -14.88
C SER A 300 -6.99 1.22 -14.93
N ALA A 301 -6.46 1.30 -16.14
CA ALA A 301 -5.04 1.17 -16.40
C ALA A 301 -4.61 2.10 -17.52
N GLY A 302 -3.44 2.73 -17.35
CA GLY A 302 -2.87 3.60 -18.38
C GLY A 302 -2.12 2.82 -19.45
N VAL A 303 -1.73 3.51 -20.52
CA VAL A 303 -0.92 2.94 -21.62
C VAL A 303 0.38 2.29 -21.11
N ALA A 304 1.02 2.91 -20.11
CA ALA A 304 2.24 2.36 -19.51
C ALA A 304 2.00 1.01 -18.83
N ASN A 305 0.77 0.74 -18.38
CA ASN A 305 0.40 -0.51 -17.71
C ASN A 305 -0.04 -1.59 -18.70
N THR A 306 -0.74 -1.22 -19.77
CA THR A 306 -1.31 -2.17 -20.75
C THR A 306 -0.39 -2.45 -21.94
N GLY A 307 0.59 -1.58 -22.19
CA GLY A 307 1.45 -1.64 -23.38
C GLY A 307 0.74 -1.31 -24.70
N ALA A 308 -0.53 -0.88 -24.65
CA ALA A 308 -1.33 -0.56 -25.82
C ALA A 308 -2.17 0.71 -25.60
N GLY A 309 -3.35 0.57 -25.00
CA GLY A 309 -4.31 1.65 -24.77
C GLY A 309 -4.71 1.79 -23.31
N ALA A 310 -5.18 2.96 -22.91
CA ALA A 310 -5.82 3.10 -21.61
C ALA A 310 -7.16 2.34 -21.60
N VAL A 311 -7.48 1.70 -20.48
CA VAL A 311 -8.75 0.99 -20.28
C VAL A 311 -9.38 1.42 -18.96
N SER A 312 -10.71 1.34 -18.89
CA SER A 312 -11.49 1.70 -17.72
C SER A 312 -12.77 0.86 -17.70
N GLU A 313 -13.06 0.22 -16.58
CA GLU A 313 -14.33 -0.49 -16.33
C GLU A 313 -15.34 0.39 -15.58
N LEU A 314 -14.86 1.48 -14.94
CA LEU A 314 -15.66 2.61 -14.45
C LEU A 314 -14.94 3.93 -14.71
N PRO A 315 -15.64 5.08 -14.77
CA PRO A 315 -15.01 6.38 -15.02
C PRO A 315 -14.23 6.94 -13.82
N TYR A 316 -14.33 6.31 -12.65
CA TYR A 316 -13.67 6.73 -11.42
C TYR A 316 -13.16 5.52 -10.64
N SER A 317 -12.17 5.75 -9.77
CA SER A 317 -11.74 4.75 -8.80
C SER A 317 -12.61 4.80 -7.56
N ARG A 318 -12.62 3.72 -6.79
CA ARG A 318 -13.41 3.59 -5.57
C ARG A 318 -12.71 2.69 -4.57
N VAL A 319 -13.17 2.70 -3.33
CA VAL A 319 -12.89 1.64 -2.37
C VAL A 319 -14.06 0.69 -2.40
N VAL A 320 -13.81 -0.62 -2.41
CA VAL A 320 -14.87 -1.61 -2.30
C VAL A 320 -14.70 -2.41 -1.02
N THR A 321 -15.80 -2.66 -0.32
CA THR A 321 -15.86 -3.52 0.86
C THR A 321 -16.81 -4.67 0.58
N PHE A 322 -16.33 -5.89 0.77
CA PHE A 322 -17.11 -7.10 0.50
C PHE A 322 -16.98 -8.14 1.61
N ARG A 323 -17.90 -9.11 1.63
CA ARG A 323 -17.86 -10.27 2.53
C ARG A 323 -17.82 -11.56 1.74
N LEU A 324 -16.96 -12.47 2.15
CA LEU A 324 -16.86 -13.82 1.63
C LEU A 324 -17.52 -14.80 2.59
N ASP A 325 -18.38 -15.66 2.05
CA ASP A 325 -18.92 -16.83 2.74
C ASP A 325 -18.35 -18.09 2.07
N PRO A 326 -17.33 -18.72 2.69
CA PRO A 326 -16.69 -19.92 2.14
C PRO A 326 -17.59 -21.16 2.22
N ARG A 327 -18.65 -21.17 3.02
CA ARG A 327 -19.57 -22.32 3.09
C ARG A 327 -20.53 -22.34 1.91
N THR A 328 -20.97 -21.16 1.48
CA THR A 328 -21.91 -21.03 0.37
C THR A 328 -21.26 -20.61 -0.94
N HIS A 329 -19.94 -20.39 -0.94
CA HIS A 329 -19.17 -19.87 -2.08
C HIS A 329 -19.78 -18.59 -2.64
N ARG A 330 -20.20 -17.68 -1.76
CA ARG A 330 -20.76 -16.37 -2.12
C ARG A 330 -19.84 -15.25 -1.68
N ALA A 331 -19.62 -14.30 -2.57
CA ALA A 331 -19.02 -13.01 -2.26
C ALA A 331 -20.12 -11.95 -2.38
N THR A 332 -20.26 -11.07 -1.38
CA THR A 332 -21.26 -10.00 -1.40
C THR A 332 -20.59 -8.64 -1.28
N LEU A 333 -20.74 -7.79 -2.30
CA LEU A 333 -20.35 -6.39 -2.25
C LEU A 333 -21.26 -5.66 -1.27
N LEU A 334 -20.68 -5.11 -0.21
CA LEU A 334 -21.41 -4.46 0.88
C LEU A 334 -21.50 -2.95 0.70
N ARG A 335 -20.42 -2.33 0.25
CA ARG A 335 -20.28 -0.87 0.18
C ARG A 335 -19.20 -0.50 -0.82
N THR A 336 -19.40 0.63 -1.49
CA THR A 336 -18.36 1.36 -2.21
C THR A 336 -18.24 2.78 -1.68
N ASP A 337 -17.02 3.32 -1.74
CA ASP A 337 -16.72 4.73 -1.50
C ASP A 337 -16.00 5.31 -2.71
N ASP A 338 -16.71 6.09 -3.49
CA ASP A 338 -16.21 6.60 -4.76
C ASP A 338 -15.22 7.75 -4.56
N GLN A 339 -14.32 7.93 -5.52
CA GLN A 339 -13.44 9.11 -5.53
C GLN A 339 -14.29 10.39 -5.51
N PRO A 340 -14.08 11.34 -4.57
CA PRO A 340 -15.03 12.43 -4.29
C PRO A 340 -15.36 13.36 -5.47
N THR A 341 -14.50 13.42 -6.47
CA THR A 341 -14.62 14.25 -7.67
C THR A 341 -14.86 13.43 -8.93
N GLY A 342 -15.08 12.12 -8.81
CA GLY A 342 -15.29 11.21 -9.94
C GLY A 342 -14.05 11.01 -10.82
N LEU A 343 -12.84 11.08 -10.24
CA LEU A 343 -11.59 10.85 -10.96
C LEU A 343 -11.13 9.39 -10.85
N SER A 344 -10.36 8.94 -11.85
CA SER A 344 -9.77 7.60 -11.88
C SER A 344 -8.25 7.64 -11.69
N ALA A 345 -7.77 6.82 -10.77
CA ALA A 345 -6.36 6.53 -10.54
C ALA A 345 -5.99 5.25 -11.31
N THR A 346 -5.13 5.37 -12.31
CA THR A 346 -4.75 4.23 -13.18
C THR A 346 -3.80 3.24 -12.53
N SER A 347 -3.23 3.58 -11.37
CA SER A 347 -2.31 2.73 -10.61
C SER A 347 -2.17 3.20 -9.17
N GLN A 348 -1.57 2.34 -8.34
CA GLN A 348 -1.25 2.63 -6.93
C GLN A 348 -2.52 2.86 -6.09
N GLY A 349 -2.35 3.25 -4.83
CA GLY A 349 -3.43 3.57 -3.91
C GLY A 349 -3.67 2.50 -2.85
N ASN A 350 -4.46 2.88 -1.85
CA ASN A 350 -4.84 2.02 -0.74
C ASN A 350 -6.12 2.48 -0.05
N ALA A 351 -6.71 1.56 0.72
CA ALA A 351 -7.84 1.80 1.61
C ALA A 351 -7.52 1.30 3.03
N GLN A 352 -6.89 2.14 3.85
CA GLN A 352 -6.55 1.79 5.22
C GLN A 352 -7.80 1.80 6.11
N PRO A 353 -8.16 0.66 6.75
CA PRO A 353 -9.18 0.66 7.78
C PRO A 353 -8.68 1.40 9.03
N LEU A 354 -9.54 2.24 9.60
CA LEU A 354 -9.27 3.00 10.81
C LEU A 354 -10.20 2.56 11.96
N PRO A 355 -9.84 2.84 13.23
CA PRO A 355 -10.73 2.64 14.37
C PRO A 355 -12.10 3.27 14.16
N GLY A 356 -13.15 2.62 14.66
CA GLY A 356 -14.53 3.07 14.49
C GLY A 356 -15.15 2.76 13.13
N GLY A 357 -14.43 2.08 12.22
CA GLY A 357 -14.92 1.68 10.90
C GLY A 357 -14.80 2.77 9.83
N HIS A 358 -13.97 3.78 10.10
CA HIS A 358 -13.58 4.79 9.12
C HIS A 358 -12.59 4.17 8.13
N THR A 359 -12.41 4.80 6.98
CA THR A 359 -11.43 4.37 5.98
C THR A 359 -10.66 5.58 5.49
N LEU A 360 -9.32 5.55 5.61
CA LEU A 360 -8.45 6.49 4.91
C LEU A 360 -8.09 5.91 3.54
N VAL A 361 -8.16 6.75 2.52
CA VAL A 361 -7.89 6.38 1.14
C VAL A 361 -6.77 7.26 0.59
N GLY A 362 -5.69 6.62 0.15
CA GLY A 362 -4.70 7.24 -0.72
C GLY A 362 -5.09 6.96 -2.17
N TRP A 363 -5.33 7.99 -2.98
CA TRP A 363 -5.84 7.84 -4.35
C TRP A 363 -4.73 7.55 -5.38
N GLY A 364 -3.63 6.92 -4.96
CA GLY A 364 -2.58 6.39 -5.83
C GLY A 364 -1.95 7.41 -6.77
N SER A 365 -2.09 7.19 -8.08
CA SER A 365 -1.58 8.10 -9.12
C SER A 365 -2.27 9.48 -9.14
N LEU A 366 -3.36 9.66 -8.40
CA LEU A 366 -3.99 10.97 -8.19
C LEU A 366 -3.38 11.69 -6.98
N PRO A 367 -3.34 13.03 -6.97
CA PRO A 367 -2.70 13.81 -5.92
C PRO A 367 -3.55 13.92 -4.65
N TYR A 368 -4.43 12.96 -4.34
CA TYR A 368 -5.47 13.11 -3.31
C TYR A 368 -5.37 12.09 -2.19
N LEU A 369 -5.86 12.50 -1.01
CA LEU A 369 -6.17 11.63 0.12
C LEU A 369 -7.58 11.95 0.63
N SER A 370 -8.31 10.96 1.12
CA SER A 370 -9.63 11.16 1.72
C SER A 370 -9.84 10.28 2.95
N GLU A 371 -10.72 10.68 3.85
CA GLU A 371 -11.27 9.81 4.90
C GLU A 371 -12.78 9.73 4.76
N PHE A 372 -13.34 8.53 4.88
CA PHE A 372 -14.77 8.28 4.89
C PHE A 372 -15.21 7.70 6.24
N SER A 373 -16.40 8.12 6.68
CA SER A 373 -17.09 7.52 7.83
C SER A 373 -17.49 6.06 7.52
N PRO A 374 -17.99 5.28 8.50
CA PRO A 374 -18.49 3.92 8.25
C PRO A 374 -19.70 3.86 7.32
N THR A 375 -20.35 5.01 7.09
CA THR A 375 -21.55 5.15 6.26
C THR A 375 -21.26 5.80 4.89
N GLY A 376 -19.99 6.01 4.54
CA GLY A 376 -19.60 6.61 3.26
C GLY A 376 -19.63 8.13 3.19
N LYS A 377 -19.75 8.82 4.33
CA LYS A 377 -19.65 10.29 4.35
C LYS A 377 -18.19 10.71 4.25
N LEU A 378 -17.86 11.61 3.33
CA LEU A 378 -16.53 12.25 3.28
C LEU A 378 -16.30 13.10 4.53
N LEU A 379 -15.26 12.77 5.30
CA LEU A 379 -14.89 13.45 6.55
C LEU A 379 -13.61 14.28 6.41
N PHE A 380 -12.68 13.82 5.58
CA PHE A 380 -11.41 14.47 5.32
C PHE A 380 -11.11 14.43 3.83
N HIS A 381 -10.52 15.48 3.29
CA HIS A 381 -9.99 15.50 1.94
C HIS A 381 -8.79 16.42 1.87
N ALA A 382 -7.72 15.95 1.22
CA ALA A 382 -6.50 16.70 1.03
C ALA A 382 -5.91 16.44 -0.34
N ARG A 383 -5.08 17.38 -0.80
CA ARG A 383 -4.40 17.28 -2.09
C ARG A 383 -2.96 17.76 -2.05
N PHE A 384 -2.11 17.09 -2.81
CA PHE A 384 -0.80 17.58 -3.19
C PHE A 384 -0.90 18.58 -4.37
N PRO A 385 0.16 19.35 -4.64
CA PRO A 385 0.31 20.10 -5.88
C PRO A 385 0.20 19.20 -7.11
N GLU A 386 -0.18 19.80 -8.23
CA GLU A 386 -0.20 19.10 -9.51
C GLU A 386 1.17 18.46 -9.84
N GLY A 387 1.13 17.23 -10.35
CA GLY A 387 2.32 16.44 -10.70
C GLY A 387 2.95 15.70 -9.52
N VAL A 388 2.42 15.85 -8.30
CA VAL A 388 2.87 15.10 -7.12
C VAL A 388 1.81 14.10 -6.71
N ASN A 389 2.23 12.87 -6.43
CA ASN A 389 1.40 11.85 -5.82
C ASN A 389 2.19 11.06 -4.78
N THR A 390 1.50 10.22 -4.00
CA THR A 390 2.10 9.26 -3.07
C THR A 390 1.60 7.87 -3.42
N TYR A 391 2.46 6.86 -3.33
CA TYR A 391 2.10 5.49 -3.72
C TYR A 391 0.91 4.96 -2.90
N ARG A 392 1.00 5.15 -1.58
CA ARG A 392 -0.06 4.93 -0.60
C ARG A 392 -0.04 6.06 0.42
N ALA A 393 -1.10 6.18 1.21
CA ALA A 393 -1.16 7.08 2.33
C ALA A 393 -1.79 6.42 3.54
N TYR A 394 -1.29 6.75 4.73
CA TYR A 394 -1.79 6.19 5.97
C TYR A 394 -2.04 7.27 7.03
N ARG A 395 -2.79 6.89 8.06
CA ARG A 395 -3.06 7.71 9.24
C ARG A 395 -2.84 6.86 10.49
N PHE A 396 -2.00 7.34 11.40
CA PHE A 396 -1.69 6.68 12.66
C PHE A 396 -1.56 7.69 13.79
N ASP A 397 -1.85 7.28 15.01
CA ASP A 397 -1.52 8.07 16.19
C ASP A 397 -0.02 7.91 16.47
N TRP A 398 0.78 8.87 16.01
CA TRP A 398 2.24 8.87 16.16
C TRP A 398 2.66 9.93 17.18
N ARG A 399 3.55 9.58 18.11
CA ARG A 399 4.03 10.49 19.16
C ARG A 399 5.47 10.20 19.55
#